data_AF-A0A5C6YZM3-F1
#
_entry.id   AF-A0A5C6YZM3-F1
#
_cell.length_a   1.000
_cell.length_b   1.000
_cell.length_c   1.000
_cell.angle_alpha   90.00
_cell.angle_beta   90.00
_cell.angle_gamma   90.00
#
_symmetry.space_group_name_H-M   'P 1'
#
loop_
_entity.id
_entity.type
_entity.pdbx_description
1 polymer ?
#
loop_
_entity_poly.entity_id
_entity_poly.type
_entity_poly.pdbx_seq_one_letter_code
_entity_poly.pdbx_strand_id
1 'polypeptide(L)'
;MKFLTLSIFFSIAIGYSQTAEYGKLTNKAEYKIYLTKIGDTLKVGDTLTIGIPTSDLGFTYISQGGQRVSNTLSDKKVLVDKLKTYGSKNSGYKLYAQFKGYGLLPVLIDYDTALELGEIKNSNIKLTKEQAIAKLKEAKELLDLEVITKTDYEKLKTELTPLILN
;
A
#
# COMPACT_ATOMS: atom_id res chain seq x y z
N MET A 1 -6.49 -48.24 39.28
CA MET A 1 -7.09 -47.48 38.16
C MET A 1 -5.99 -46.60 37.56
N LYS A 2 -5.54 -46.88 36.33
CA LYS A 2 -4.52 -46.06 35.64
C LYS A 2 -5.23 -44.85 35.02
N PHE A 3 -4.88 -43.66 35.48
CA PHE A 3 -5.34 -42.42 34.88
C PHE A 3 -4.58 -42.22 33.55
N LEU A 4 -5.31 -42.32 32.44
CA LEU A 4 -4.80 -42.01 31.11
C LEU A 4 -4.90 -40.48 30.92
N THR A 5 -3.79 -39.78 31.13
CA THR A 5 -3.68 -38.35 30.82
C THR A 5 -3.60 -38.16 29.31
N LEU A 6 -4.69 -37.69 28.71
CA LEU A 6 -4.74 -37.29 27.31
C LEU A 6 -4.20 -35.85 27.19
N SER A 7 -2.93 -35.72 26.82
CA SER A 7 -2.32 -34.43 26.50
C SER A 7 -2.84 -33.94 25.14
N ILE A 8 -3.74 -32.96 25.16
CA ILE A 8 -4.19 -32.23 23.98
C ILE A 8 -3.06 -31.28 23.57
N PHE A 9 -2.34 -31.63 22.51
CA PHE A 9 -1.48 -30.67 21.81
C PHE A 9 -2.38 -29.70 21.02
N PHE A 10 -2.63 -28.52 21.58
CA PHE A 10 -3.21 -27.41 20.84
C PHE A 10 -2.13 -26.85 19.92
N SER A 11 -2.05 -27.38 18.69
CA SER A 11 -1.24 -26.78 17.63
C SER A 11 -1.87 -25.42 17.29
N ILE A 12 -1.25 -24.35 17.78
CA ILE A 12 -1.54 -23.00 17.33
C ILE A 12 -1.16 -22.98 15.84
N ALA A 13 -2.14 -23.14 14.96
CA ALA A 13 -2.00 -22.81 13.57
C ALA A 13 -1.76 -21.30 13.50
N ILE A 14 -0.49 -20.89 13.44
CA ILE A 14 -0.12 -19.54 13.01
C ILE A 14 -0.61 -19.46 11.57
N GLY A 15 -1.85 -19.03 11.38
CA GLY A 15 -2.38 -18.76 10.06
C GLY A 15 -1.49 -17.70 9.46
N TYR A 16 -0.62 -18.09 8.53
CA TYR A 16 0.18 -17.16 7.75
C TYR A 16 -0.79 -16.12 7.19
N SER A 17 -0.77 -14.93 7.78
CA SER A 17 -1.40 -13.78 7.16
C SER A 17 -0.65 -13.58 5.86
N GLN A 18 -1.22 -14.04 4.75
CA GLN A 18 -0.51 -14.09 3.46
C GLN A 18 -0.09 -12.66 3.10
N THR A 19 1.22 -12.41 3.16
CA THR A 19 1.87 -11.16 2.75
C THR A 19 2.32 -11.34 1.30
N ALA A 20 1.93 -10.41 0.43
CA ALA A 20 2.46 -10.28 -0.91
C ALA A 20 3.62 -9.27 -0.92
N GLU A 21 4.52 -9.40 -1.87
CA GLU A 21 5.63 -8.45 -2.07
C GLU A 21 5.76 -8.11 -3.56
N TYR A 22 5.88 -6.83 -3.85
CA TYR A 22 6.12 -6.34 -5.20
C TYR A 22 7.32 -7.05 -5.83
N GLY A 23 7.19 -7.46 -7.09
CA GLY A 23 8.24 -8.20 -7.81
C GLY A 23 8.37 -9.69 -7.45
N LYS A 24 7.68 -10.19 -6.40
CA LYS A 24 7.71 -11.62 -6.00
C LYS A 24 6.38 -12.36 -6.21
N LEU A 25 5.48 -11.80 -7.02
CA LEU A 25 4.14 -12.34 -7.27
C LEU A 25 4.19 -13.45 -8.34
N THR A 26 3.78 -14.67 -8.01
CA THR A 26 3.92 -15.85 -8.90
C THR A 26 2.61 -16.54 -9.28
N ASN A 27 1.51 -16.23 -8.59
CA ASN A 27 0.20 -16.83 -8.83
C ASN A 27 -0.94 -15.87 -8.44
N LYS A 28 -2.17 -16.22 -8.87
CA LYS A 28 -3.41 -15.59 -8.38
C LYS A 28 -3.66 -16.06 -6.94
N ALA A 29 -3.77 -15.12 -6.01
CA ALA A 29 -4.04 -15.37 -4.59
C ALA A 29 -4.59 -14.10 -3.92
N GLU A 30 -5.16 -14.28 -2.72
CA GLU A 30 -5.67 -13.20 -1.88
C GLU A 30 -4.73 -13.00 -0.69
N TYR A 31 -4.50 -11.73 -0.33
CA TYR A 31 -3.52 -11.34 0.67
C TYR A 31 -4.16 -10.39 1.68
N LYS A 32 -3.58 -10.34 2.89
CA LYS A 32 -3.98 -9.35 3.91
C LYS A 32 -3.06 -8.13 3.93
N ILE A 33 -1.81 -8.33 3.52
CA ILE A 33 -0.73 -7.36 3.59
C ILE A 33 0.02 -7.39 2.26
N TYR A 34 0.44 -6.22 1.78
CA TYR A 34 1.26 -6.08 0.59
C TYR A 34 2.42 -5.13 0.84
N LEU A 35 3.65 -5.61 0.60
CA LEU A 35 4.84 -4.78 0.52
C LEU A 35 4.93 -4.19 -0.90
N THR A 36 4.76 -2.88 -0.97
CA THR A 36 4.57 -2.11 -2.20
C THR A 36 5.88 -1.86 -2.93
N LYS A 37 5.82 -1.41 -4.19
CA LYS A 37 7.01 -1.03 -5.00
C LYS A 37 7.89 0.01 -4.30
N ILE A 38 7.28 0.90 -3.51
CA ILE A 38 7.98 1.97 -2.78
C ILE A 38 8.47 1.54 -1.40
N GLY A 39 8.37 0.26 -1.03
CA GLY A 39 8.84 -0.24 0.27
C GLY A 39 7.90 0.05 1.44
N ASP A 40 6.73 0.63 1.20
CA ASP A 40 5.67 0.81 2.20
C ASP A 40 4.72 -0.41 2.25
N THR A 41 3.82 -0.45 3.22
CA THR A 41 2.85 -1.53 3.42
C THR A 41 1.42 -1.09 3.18
N LEU A 42 0.72 -1.77 2.28
CA LEU A 42 -0.73 -1.70 2.11
C LEU A 42 -1.41 -2.87 2.83
N LYS A 43 -2.53 -2.62 3.53
CA LYS A 43 -3.30 -3.63 4.24
C LYS A 43 -4.78 -3.57 3.88
N VAL A 44 -5.44 -4.72 4.01
CA VAL A 44 -6.91 -4.75 4.04
C VAL A 44 -7.39 -3.91 5.23
N GLY A 45 -8.36 -3.04 4.98
CA GLY A 45 -8.87 -2.04 5.92
C GLY A 45 -8.23 -0.65 5.79
N ASP A 46 -7.15 -0.50 5.03
CA ASP A 46 -6.58 0.83 4.76
C ASP A 46 -7.54 1.69 3.94
N THR A 47 -7.41 3.01 4.10
CA THR A 47 -8.17 3.98 3.32
C THR A 47 -7.30 4.58 2.22
N LEU A 48 -7.80 4.55 0.99
CA LEU A 48 -7.19 5.23 -0.16
C LEU A 48 -8.04 6.43 -0.53
N THR A 49 -7.40 7.52 -0.94
CA THR A 49 -8.09 8.64 -1.59
C THR A 49 -7.93 8.47 -3.11
N ILE A 50 -9.04 8.50 -3.83
CA ILE A 50 -9.02 8.45 -5.29
C ILE A 50 -8.56 9.81 -5.81
N GLY A 51 -7.60 9.80 -6.73
CA GLY A 51 -7.03 10.99 -7.34
C GLY A 51 -7.81 11.44 -8.57
N ILE A 52 -7.08 11.93 -9.56
CA ILE A 52 -7.62 12.41 -10.84
C ILE A 52 -7.30 11.35 -11.90
N PRO A 53 -8.22 11.08 -12.85
CA PRO A 53 -7.94 10.15 -13.94
C PRO A 53 -6.76 10.61 -14.81
N THR A 54 -5.98 9.65 -15.29
CA THR A 54 -4.86 9.90 -16.24
C THR A 54 -5.32 10.07 -17.68
N SER A 55 -6.62 9.92 -17.96
CA SER A 55 -7.19 10.04 -19.31
C SER A 55 -8.55 10.73 -19.29
N ASP A 56 -8.91 11.38 -20.39
CA ASP A 56 -10.23 12.02 -20.58
C ASP A 56 -11.38 10.99 -20.58
N LEU A 57 -11.07 9.71 -20.80
CA LEU A 57 -12.02 8.60 -20.82
C LEU A 57 -12.26 8.01 -19.42
N GLY A 58 -11.73 8.63 -18.36
CA GLY A 58 -11.79 8.14 -16.98
C GLY A 58 -10.49 7.50 -16.51
N PHE A 59 -10.58 6.76 -15.41
CA PHE A 59 -9.40 6.19 -14.76
C PHE A 59 -8.83 5.02 -15.56
N THR A 60 -7.54 5.05 -15.84
CA THR A 60 -6.87 4.01 -16.63
C THR A 60 -6.58 2.76 -15.79
N TYR A 61 -6.31 2.93 -14.49
CA TYR A 61 -5.84 1.89 -13.58
C TYR A 61 -6.85 1.54 -12.49
N ILE A 62 -8.07 2.06 -12.62
CA ILE A 62 -9.21 1.76 -11.76
C ILE A 62 -10.38 1.30 -12.64
N SER A 63 -10.89 0.09 -12.38
CA SER A 63 -11.91 -0.53 -13.23
C SER A 63 -12.97 -1.29 -12.43
N GLN A 64 -14.16 -1.42 -13.00
CA GLN A 64 -15.24 -2.25 -12.47
C GLN A 64 -15.83 -3.08 -13.61
N GLY A 65 -15.90 -4.41 -13.43
CA GLY A 65 -16.40 -5.31 -14.49
C GLY A 65 -15.61 -5.26 -15.80
N GLY A 66 -14.32 -4.90 -15.75
CA GLY A 66 -13.46 -4.76 -16.93
C GLY A 66 -13.59 -3.42 -17.66
N GLN A 67 -14.41 -2.49 -17.16
CA GLN A 67 -14.56 -1.14 -17.71
C GLN A 67 -13.91 -0.11 -16.80
N ARG A 68 -13.38 0.97 -17.37
CA ARG A 68 -12.84 2.10 -16.61
C ARG A 68 -13.92 2.74 -15.76
N VAL A 69 -13.57 3.15 -14.54
CA VAL A 69 -14.51 3.93 -13.72
C VAL A 69 -14.50 5.41 -14.14
N SER A 70 -15.65 6.06 -13.99
CA SER A 70 -15.84 7.48 -14.30
C SER A 70 -15.04 8.39 -13.35
N ASN A 71 -14.68 9.58 -13.85
CA ASN A 71 -14.09 10.68 -13.08
C ASN A 71 -14.91 11.11 -11.84
N THR A 72 -16.19 10.74 -11.76
CA THR A 72 -17.05 10.97 -10.58
C THR A 72 -16.54 10.29 -9.30
N LEU A 73 -15.56 9.39 -9.42
CA LEU A 73 -14.89 8.77 -8.28
C LEU A 73 -13.78 9.65 -7.66
N SER A 74 -13.33 10.71 -8.34
CA SER A 74 -12.28 11.60 -7.85
C SER A 74 -12.57 12.16 -6.47
N ASP A 75 -11.49 12.32 -5.68
CA ASP A 75 -11.46 12.82 -4.30
C ASP A 75 -12.25 11.99 -3.27
N LYS A 76 -12.84 10.87 -3.66
CA LYS A 76 -13.51 9.96 -2.72
C LYS A 76 -12.49 9.18 -1.91
N LYS A 77 -12.81 8.94 -0.63
CA LYS A 77 -12.09 8.00 0.23
C LYS A 77 -12.73 6.63 0.15
N VAL A 78 -11.94 5.60 -0.10
CA VAL A 78 -12.39 4.22 -0.25
C VAL A 78 -11.65 3.30 0.71
N LEU A 79 -12.38 2.37 1.31
CA LEU A 79 -11.83 1.36 2.21
C LEU A 79 -11.41 0.13 1.39
N VAL A 80 -10.15 -0.28 1.51
CA VAL A 80 -9.66 -1.50 0.88
C VAL A 80 -10.29 -2.71 1.57
N ASP A 81 -11.11 -3.47 0.86
CA ASP A 81 -11.76 -4.67 1.41
C ASP A 81 -11.01 -5.96 1.10
N LYS A 82 -10.19 -5.97 0.04
CA LYS A 82 -9.43 -7.13 -0.40
C LYS A 82 -8.17 -6.73 -1.17
N LEU A 83 -7.10 -7.49 -0.96
CA LEU A 83 -5.91 -7.46 -1.81
C LEU A 83 -5.83 -8.78 -2.58
N LYS A 84 -5.68 -8.70 -3.90
CA LYS A 84 -5.69 -9.89 -4.75
C LYS A 84 -4.80 -9.72 -5.96
N THR A 85 -4.06 -10.76 -6.32
CA THR A 85 -3.24 -10.75 -7.52
C THR A 85 -4.02 -11.16 -8.77
N TYR A 86 -3.79 -10.41 -9.85
CA TYR A 86 -4.31 -10.70 -11.18
C TYR A 86 -3.17 -10.71 -12.19
N GLY A 87 -3.38 -11.40 -13.31
CA GLY A 87 -2.36 -11.60 -14.35
C GLY A 87 -2.23 -13.06 -14.76
N SER A 88 -1.09 -13.38 -15.36
CA SER A 88 -0.78 -14.70 -15.91
C SER A 88 0.73 -14.96 -15.83
N LYS A 89 1.14 -16.21 -16.05
CA LYS A 89 2.57 -16.57 -16.12
C LYS A 89 3.32 -15.81 -17.23
N ASN A 90 2.65 -15.49 -18.33
CA ASN A 90 3.26 -14.85 -19.50
C ASN A 90 3.36 -13.32 -19.37
N SER A 91 2.38 -12.71 -18.70
CA SER A 91 2.28 -11.24 -18.54
C SER A 91 2.81 -10.74 -17.19
N GLY A 92 3.17 -11.65 -16.29
CA GLY A 92 3.39 -11.34 -14.88
C GLY A 92 2.09 -11.17 -14.09
N TYR A 93 2.24 -11.10 -12.78
CA TYR A 93 1.16 -10.82 -11.83
C TYR A 93 1.36 -9.44 -11.21
N LYS A 94 0.25 -8.74 -11.01
CA LYS A 94 0.18 -7.48 -10.26
C LYS A 94 -0.79 -7.62 -9.09
N LEU A 95 -0.57 -6.85 -8.04
CA LEU A 95 -1.49 -6.78 -6.92
C LEU A 95 -2.55 -5.70 -7.17
N TYR A 96 -3.81 -6.09 -6.99
CA TYR A 96 -4.94 -5.19 -7.05
C TYR A 96 -5.52 -4.98 -5.66
N ALA A 97 -5.73 -3.71 -5.30
CA ALA A 97 -6.59 -3.34 -4.18
C ALA A 97 -8.05 -3.31 -4.66
N GLN A 98 -8.95 -3.86 -3.86
CA GLN A 98 -10.37 -3.86 -4.14
C GLN A 98 -11.11 -3.04 -3.09
N PHE A 99 -12.20 -2.43 -3.52
CA PHE A 99 -13.20 -1.87 -2.63
C PHE A 99 -14.59 -2.09 -3.21
N LYS A 100 -15.60 -1.99 -2.35
CA LYS A 100 -17.01 -2.10 -2.75
C LYS A 100 -17.38 -0.95 -3.69
N GLY A 101 -17.65 -1.31 -4.95
CA GLY A 101 -18.17 -0.39 -5.96
C GLY A 101 -19.68 -0.19 -5.87
N TYR A 102 -20.25 0.27 -6.98
CA TYR A 102 -21.70 0.32 -7.15
C TYR A 102 -22.24 -1.08 -7.50
N GLY A 103 -23.22 -1.58 -6.75
CA GLY A 103 -23.84 -2.87 -7.03
C GLY A 103 -22.99 -4.08 -6.59
N LEU A 104 -23.06 -5.17 -7.36
CA LEU A 104 -22.50 -6.49 -6.96
C LEU A 104 -21.02 -6.68 -7.28
N LEU A 105 -20.44 -5.88 -8.18
CA LEU A 105 -19.05 -6.05 -8.64
C LEU A 105 -18.10 -5.15 -7.85
N PRO A 106 -16.92 -5.63 -7.43
CA PRO A 106 -15.92 -4.78 -6.79
C PRO A 106 -15.24 -3.86 -7.81
N VAL A 107 -14.78 -2.72 -7.34
CA VAL A 107 -13.83 -1.89 -8.10
C VAL A 107 -12.42 -2.42 -7.84
N LEU A 108 -11.64 -2.53 -8.90
CA LEU A 108 -10.27 -3.05 -8.91
C LEU A 108 -9.31 -1.92 -9.23
N ILE A 109 -8.29 -1.75 -8.38
CA ILE A 109 -7.23 -0.75 -8.53
C ILE A 109 -5.90 -1.48 -8.77
N ASP A 110 -5.23 -1.27 -9.90
CA ASP A 110 -3.84 -1.69 -10.10
C ASP A 110 -2.94 -0.83 -9.20
N TYR A 111 -2.64 -1.31 -7.99
CA TYR A 111 -2.24 -0.46 -6.87
C TYR A 111 -0.98 0.36 -7.13
N ASP A 112 0.14 -0.31 -7.47
CA ASP A 112 1.41 0.40 -7.62
C ASP A 112 1.39 1.37 -8.81
N THR A 113 0.75 0.98 -9.92
CA THR A 113 0.67 1.85 -11.12
C THR A 113 -0.28 3.02 -10.89
N ALA A 114 -1.44 2.81 -10.27
CA ALA A 114 -2.37 3.88 -9.93
C ALA A 114 -1.75 4.86 -8.92
N LEU A 115 -0.96 4.37 -7.96
CA LEU A 115 -0.27 5.21 -6.98
C LEU A 115 0.83 6.05 -7.65
N GLU A 116 1.65 5.42 -8.48
CA GLU A 116 2.74 6.07 -9.22
C GLU A 116 2.24 7.18 -10.14
N LEU A 117 1.08 6.99 -10.77
CA LEU A 117 0.47 7.96 -11.68
C LEU A 117 -0.54 8.90 -11.02
N GLY A 118 -0.71 8.82 -9.70
CA GLY A 118 -1.57 9.72 -8.94
C GLY A 118 -3.07 9.50 -9.10
N GLU A 119 -3.50 8.38 -9.70
CA GLU A 119 -4.91 7.98 -9.73
C GLU A 119 -5.42 7.54 -8.35
N ILE A 120 -4.50 7.20 -7.44
CA ILE A 120 -4.77 7.02 -6.01
C ILE A 120 -3.71 7.71 -5.16
N LYS A 121 -4.09 8.01 -3.91
CA LYS A 121 -3.20 8.48 -2.85
C LYS A 121 -3.44 7.62 -1.62
N ASN A 122 -2.37 7.12 -1.01
CA ASN A 122 -2.45 6.42 0.27
C ASN A 122 -1.93 7.35 1.37
N SER A 123 -2.83 7.84 2.23
CA SER A 123 -2.48 8.74 3.33
C SER A 123 -1.71 8.05 4.45
N ASN A 124 -1.69 6.72 4.47
CA ASN A 124 -0.95 5.92 5.44
C ASN A 124 0.47 5.59 4.98
N ILE A 125 0.93 6.16 3.85
CA ILE A 125 2.31 5.94 3.40
C ILE A 125 3.27 6.42 4.46
N LYS A 126 3.95 5.47 5.09
CA LYS A 126 5.07 5.79 5.97
C LYS A 126 6.19 6.31 5.08
N LEU A 127 6.82 7.39 5.53
CA LEU A 127 8.01 7.93 4.86
C LEU A 127 9.04 6.80 4.72
N THR A 128 9.46 6.48 3.49
CA THR A 128 10.46 5.44 3.28
C THR A 128 11.80 5.88 3.86
N LYS A 129 12.73 4.95 4.08
CA LYS A 129 14.10 5.27 4.50
C LYS A 129 14.77 6.26 3.55
N GLU A 130 14.62 6.05 2.25
CA GLU A 130 15.18 6.91 1.20
C GLU A 130 14.53 8.29 1.22
N GLN A 131 13.21 8.36 1.39
CA GLN A 131 12.49 9.63 1.52
C GLN A 131 12.86 10.37 2.82
N ALA A 132 13.08 9.64 3.91
CA ALA A 132 13.58 10.20 5.17
C ALA A 132 14.98 10.79 5.00
N ILE A 133 15.87 10.07 4.31
CA ILE A 133 17.22 10.57 3.98
C ILE A 133 17.13 11.79 3.06
N ALA A 134 16.28 11.76 2.03
CA ALA A 134 16.11 12.87 1.08
C ALA A 134 15.60 14.14 1.80
N LYS A 135 14.55 14.01 2.62
CA LYS A 135 14.04 15.14 3.43
C LYS A 135 15.09 15.67 4.41
N LEU A 136 15.88 14.79 5.01
CA LEU A 136 16.94 15.22 5.93
C LEU A 136 18.06 15.98 5.21
N LYS A 137 18.41 15.58 3.97
CA LYS A 137 19.37 16.30 3.12
C LYS A 137 18.85 17.67 2.70
N GLU A 138 17.61 17.75 2.21
CA GLU A 138 16.96 19.01 1.85
C GLU A 138 16.90 19.97 3.06
N ALA A 139 16.51 19.48 4.23
CA ALA A 139 16.51 20.28 5.45
C ALA A 139 17.92 20.74 5.85
N LYS A 140 18.97 19.93 5.61
CA LYS A 140 20.35 20.35 5.85
C LYS A 140 20.76 21.49 4.92
N GLU A 141 20.38 21.43 3.64
CA GLU A 141 20.61 22.51 2.68
C GLU A 141 19.87 23.78 3.08
N LEU A 142 18.60 23.68 3.50
CA LEU A 142 17.82 24.82 3.99
C LEU A 142 18.42 25.45 5.26
N LEU A 143 19.02 24.65 6.14
CA LEU A 143 19.75 25.15 7.30
C LEU A 143 21.00 25.92 6.88
N ASP A 144 21.75 25.40 5.91
CA ASP A 144 22.97 26.04 5.38
C ASP A 144 22.66 27.33 4.62
N LEU A 145 21.47 27.43 4.03
CA LEU A 145 20.92 28.65 3.43
C LEU A 145 20.25 29.59 4.46
N GLU A 146 20.31 29.27 5.75
CA GLU A 146 19.70 30.04 6.86
C GLU A 146 18.17 30.24 6.71
N VAL A 147 17.50 29.36 5.94
CA VAL A 147 16.03 29.37 5.75
C VAL A 147 15.32 28.75 6.96
N ILE A 148 15.96 27.77 7.60
CA ILE A 148 15.46 27.14 8.83
C ILE A 148 16.48 27.26 9.96
N THR A 149 16.03 27.12 11.21
CA THR A 149 16.92 27.18 12.36
C THR A 149 17.59 25.82 12.63
N LYS A 150 18.74 25.84 13.33
CA LYS A 150 19.41 24.62 13.81
C LYS A 150 18.48 23.75 14.66
N THR A 151 17.62 24.40 15.46
CA THR A 151 16.65 23.70 16.31
C THR A 151 15.60 22.96 15.49
N ASP A 152 15.12 23.54 14.39
CA ASP A 152 14.15 22.90 13.50
C ASP A 152 14.76 21.69 12.78
N TYR A 153 16.01 21.83 12.33
CA TYR A 153 16.75 20.72 11.73
C TYR A 153 16.94 19.54 12.71
N GLU A 154 17.37 19.79 13.95
CA GLU A 154 17.62 18.71 14.93
C GLU A 154 16.31 18.01 15.37
N LYS A 155 15.19 18.73 15.44
CA LYS A 155 13.86 18.13 15.64
C LYS A 155 13.53 17.16 14.51
N LEU A 156 13.63 17.62 13.26
CA LEU A 156 13.35 16.79 12.10
C LEU A 156 14.28 15.57 12.02
N LYS A 157 15.57 15.77 12.31
CA LYS A 157 16.55 14.68 12.37
C LYS A 157 16.17 13.62 13.38
N THR A 158 15.73 14.03 14.57
CA THR A 158 15.29 13.11 15.63
C THR A 158 14.05 12.32 15.21
N GLU A 159 13.08 12.96 14.56
CA GLU A 159 11.87 12.31 14.04
C GLU A 159 12.17 11.29 12.91
N LEU A 160 13.11 11.62 12.03
CA LEU A 160 13.44 10.80 10.86
C LEU A 160 14.46 9.69 11.17
N THR A 161 15.30 9.84 12.19
CA THR A 161 16.35 8.86 12.53
C THR A 161 15.82 7.42 12.73
N PRO A 162 14.69 7.18 13.43
CA PRO A 162 14.11 5.84 13.56
C PRO A 162 13.69 5.22 12.23
N LEU A 163 13.36 6.03 11.22
CA LEU A 163 13.01 5.56 9.87
C LEU A 163 14.27 5.25 9.04
N ILE A 164 15.41 5.83 9.40
CA ILE A 164 16.69 5.66 8.69
C ILE A 164 17.50 4.49 9.26
N LEU A 165 17.46 4.26 10.56
CA LEU A 165 18.26 3.24 11.26
C LEU A 165 17.57 1.87 11.40
N ASN A 166 16.28 1.79 11.11
CA ASN A 166 15.59 0.51 10.88
C ASN A 166 15.99 -0.09 9.52
#